data_AF-A0A1G8WXZ2-F1
#
_entry.id   AF-A0A1G8WXZ2-F1
#
_cell.length_a   1.000
_cell.length_b   1.000
_cell.length_c   1.000
_cell.angle_alpha   90.00
_cell.angle_beta   90.00
_cell.angle_gamma   90.00
#
_symmetry.space_group_name_H-M   'P 1'
#
loop_
_entity.id
_entity.type
_entity.pdbx_description
1 polymer ?
#
loop_
_entity_poly.entity_id
_entity_poly.type
_entity_poly.pdbx_seq_one_letter_code
_entity_poly.pdbx_strand_id
1 'polypeptide(L)' 'MKEIEEMEKKIENLRVRMYQVFQFNPDSPEILKLSQRLDDALNQFDLLKKGQNGNSAKY' A
#
# COMPACT_ATOMS: atom_id res chain seq x y z
N MET A 1 -7.01 -14.81 -5.01
CA MET A 1 -7.61 -13.63 -5.70
C MET A 1 -8.22 -12.65 -4.71
N LYS A 2 -9.15 -13.06 -3.84
CA LYS A 2 -9.78 -12.18 -2.84
C LYS A 2 -8.81 -11.39 -1.94
N GLU A 3 -7.74 -12.01 -1.46
CA GLU A 3 -6.73 -11.36 -0.60
C GLU A 3 -5.93 -10.26 -1.32
N ILE A 4 -5.66 -10.43 -2.62
CA ILE A 4 -4.99 -9.43 -3.46
C ILE A 4 -5.92 -8.24 -3.68
N GLU A 5 -7.19 -8.49 -4.00
CA GLU A 5 -8.19 -7.43 -4.18
C GLU A 5 -8.43 -6.64 -2.89
N GLU A 6 -8.44 -7.30 -1.73
CA GLU A 6 -8.52 -6.65 -0.43
C GLU A 6 -7.29 -5.78 -0.15
N MET A 7 -6.10 -6.24 -0.55
CA MET A 7 -4.87 -5.46 -0.42
C MET A 7 -4.85 -4.25 -1.37
N GLU A 8 -5.33 -4.40 -2.61
CA GLU A 8 -5.48 -3.29 -3.57
C GLU A 8 -6.43 -2.21 -3.03
N LYS A 9 -7.57 -2.62 -2.46
CA LYS A 9 -8.51 -1.70 -1.80
C LYS A 9 -7.86 -0.97 -0.62
N LYS A 10 -7.08 -1.67 0.20
CA LYS A 10 -6.35 -1.07 1.33
C LYS A 10 -5.33 -0.03 0.84
N ILE A 11 -4.56 -0.35 -0.20
CA ILE A 11 -3.60 0.57 -0.83
C ILE A 11 -4.32 1.83 -1.34
N GLU A 12 -5.41 1.68 -2.08
CA GLU A 12 -6.13 2.83 -2.64
C GLU A 12 -6.74 3.71 -1.55
N ASN A 13 -7.32 3.13 -0.49
CA ASN A 13 -7.82 3.88 0.65
C ASN A 13 -6.72 4.70 1.34
N LEU A 14 -5.51 4.14 1.49
CA LEU A 14 -4.37 4.85 2.06
C LEU A 14 -3.90 6.00 1.16
N ARG A 15 -3.84 5.78 -0.16
CA ARG A 15 -3.48 6.81 -1.16
C ARG A 15 -4.45 7.98 -1.11
N VAL A 16 -5.76 7.70 -1.19
CA VAL A 16 -6.81 8.74 -1.14
C VAL A 16 -6.74 9.50 0.17
N ARG A 17 -6.60 8.80 1.30
CA ARG A 17 -6.51 9.46 2.61
C ARG A 17 -5.27 10.35 2.72
N MET A 18 -4.12 9.91 2.23
CA MET A 18 -2.89 10.71 2.20
C MET A 18 -3.08 11.99 1.38
N TYR A 19 -3.71 11.90 0.20
CA TYR A 19 -4.01 13.08 -0.62
C TYR A 19 -4.99 14.04 0.06
N GLN A 20 -6.03 13.53 0.71
CA GLN A 20 -6.97 14.37 1.46
C GLN A 20 -6.28 15.15 2.58
N VAL A 21 -5.40 14.49 3.34
CA VAL A 21 -4.63 15.16 4.40
C VAL A 21 -3.68 16.19 3.79
N PHE A 22 -2.97 15.84 2.71
CA PHE A 22 -2.08 16.77 2.02
C PHE A 22 -2.81 18.01 1.49
N GLN A 23 -3.99 17.85 0.90
CA GLN A 23 -4.80 18.98 0.41
C GLN A 23 -5.24 19.92 1.52
N PHE A 24 -5.50 19.40 2.72
CA PHE A 24 -5.95 20.21 3.86
C PHE A 24 -4.78 20.82 4.64
N ASN A 25 -3.73 20.04 4.90
CA ASN A 25 -2.55 20.46 5.64
C ASN A 25 -1.31 19.70 5.14
N PRO A 26 -0.56 20.28 4.18
CA PRO A 26 0.66 19.67 3.61
C PRO A 26 1.76 19.37 4.62
N ASP A 27 1.81 20.10 5.74
CA ASP A 27 2.81 19.92 6.80
C ASP A 27 2.34 18.98 7.92
N SER A 28 1.18 18.34 7.74
CA SER A 28 0.64 17.43 8.75
C SER A 28 1.58 16.24 8.97
N PRO A 29 1.97 15.95 10.23
CA PRO A 29 2.73 14.73 10.54
C PRO A 29 1.93 13.45 10.26
N GLU A 30 0.62 13.54 10.04
CA GLU A 30 -0.22 12.43 9.60
C GLU A 30 0.15 11.96 8.18
N ILE A 31 0.65 12.85 7.31
CA ILE A 31 1.09 12.48 5.96
C ILE A 31 2.24 11.49 6.02
N LEU A 32 3.23 11.75 6.88
CA LEU A 32 4.37 10.84 7.07
C LEU A 32 3.90 9.46 7.56
N LYS A 33 2.97 9.43 8.53
CA LYS A 33 2.40 8.18 9.04
C LYS A 33 1.61 7.42 7.96
N LEU A 34 0.86 8.13 7.13
CA LEU A 34 0.11 7.54 6.01
C LEU A 34 1.04 7.01 4.92
N SER A 35 2.11 7.72 4.61
CA SER A 35 3.14 7.28 3.66
C SER A 35 3.80 5.98 4.12
N GLN A 36 4.21 5.89 5.38
CA GLN A 36 4.81 4.67 5.93
C GLN A 36 3.86 3.47 5.86
N ARG A 37 2.58 3.68 6.22
CA ARG A 37 1.56 2.63 6.13
C ARG A 37 1.27 2.20 4.69
N LEU A 38 1.35 3.15 3.75
CA LEU A 38 1.20 2.87 2.33
C LEU A 38 2.37 2.01 1.82
N ASP A 39 3.60 2.36 2.18
CA ASP A 39 4.80 1.58 1.84
C ASP A 39 4.71 0.15 2.41
N ASP A 40 4.29 -0.02 3.66
CA ASP A 40 4.09 -1.34 4.25
C ASP A 40 3.04 -2.16 3.49
N ALA A 41 1.93 -1.53 3.06
CA ALA A 41 0.89 -2.21 2.30
C ALA A 41 1.36 -2.60 0.89
N LEU A 42 2.16 -1.76 0.23
CA LEU A 42 2.78 -2.06 -1.06
C LEU A 42 3.77 -3.23 -0.95
N ASN A 43 4.60 -3.24 0.10
CA ASN A 43 5.53 -4.35 0.36
C ASN A 43 4.77 -5.66 0.59
N GLN A 44 3.68 -5.64 1.37
CA GLN A 44 2.83 -6.81 1.57
C GLN A 44 2.20 -7.29 0.27
N PHE A 45 1.72 -6.37 -0.56
CA PHE A 45 1.15 -6.68 -1.87
C PHE A 45 2.16 -7.35 -2.80
N ASP A 46 3.38 -6.82 -2.86
CA ASP A 46 4.48 -7.39 -3.65
C ASP A 46 4.82 -8.81 -3.20
N LEU A 47 4.86 -9.06 -1.88
CA LEU A 47 5.06 -10.40 -1.34
C LEU A 47 3.92 -11.34 -1.71
N LEU A 48 2.66 -10.89 -1.66
CA LEU A 48 1.50 -11.68 -2.07
C LEU A 48 1.53 -12.03 -3.56
N LYS A 49 1.91 -11.07 -4.42
CA LYS A 49 2.08 -11.30 -5.86
C LYS A 49 3.24 -12.24 -6.16
N LYS A 50 4.38 -12.08 -5.48
CA LYS A 50 5.53 -12.98 -5.60
C LYS A 50 5.23 -14.40 -5.10
N GLY A 51 4.46 -14.53 -4.01
CA GLY A 51 4.00 -15.82 -3.49
C GLY A 51 3.09 -16.56 -4.47
N GLN A 52 2.29 -15.83 -5.26
CA GLN A 52 1.50 -16.43 -6.35
C GLN A 52 2.33 -16.73 -7.60
N ASN A 53 3.39 -15.96 -7.86
CA ASN A 53 4.34 -16.19 -8.97
C ASN A 53 5.50 -17.14 -8.58
N GLY A 54 5.49 -17.69 -7.36
CA GLY A 54 6.53 -18.53 -6.75
C GLY A 54 6.71 -19.92 -7.37
N ASN A 55 6.30 -20.12 -8.62
CA ASN A 55 6.76 -21.21 -9.49
C ASN A 55 7.82 -20.75 -10.51
N SER A 56 8.24 -19.49 -10.49
CA SER A 56 9.27 -19.00 -11.40
C SER A 56 10.01 -17.80 -10.84
N ALA A 57 11.01 -18.06 -9.99
CA ALA A 57 12.37 -17.51 -10.07
C ALA A 57 13.04 -17.63 -8.70
N LYS A 58 13.83 -18.71 -8.55
CA LYS A 58 14.97 -18.72 -7.65
C LYS A 58 16.01 -17.76 -8.22
N TYR A 59 16.48 -16.78 -7.46
CA TYR A 59 17.88 -16.35 -7.39
C TYR A 59 18.09 -15.57 -6.09
#